data_AF-A0ABD1HC85-F1
#
_entry.id   AF-A0ABD1HC85-F1
#
_cell.length_a   1.000
_cell.length_b   1.000
_cell.length_c   1.000
_cell.angle_alpha   90.00
_cell.angle_beta   90.00
_cell.angle_gamma   90.00
#
_symmetry.space_group_name_H-M   'P 1'
#
loop_
_entity.id
_entity.type
_entity.pdbx_description
1 polymer ?
#
loop_
_entity_poly.entity_id
_entity_poly.type
_entity_poly.pdbx_seq_one_letter_code
_entity_poly.pdbx_strand_id
1 'polypeptide(L)'
;MAARILANLIVMGSGIMIRAFAQAYRQALANASKTGAAQEAVETIKRGSKMMTEAEARQILGVTENTPWEEIVKRYDKLFERNTQSGSFYLQSKVVRAKECLESVEKLKQQQNPS
;
A
#
# COMPACT_ATOMS: atom_id res chain seq x y z
N MET A 1 13.58 47.04 38.96
CA MET A 1 13.70 47.25 37.49
C MET A 1 14.07 45.98 36.72
N ALA A 2 15.01 45.15 37.20
CA ALA A 2 15.45 43.93 36.51
C ALA A 2 14.33 42.92 36.19
N ALA A 3 13.40 42.67 37.13
CA ALA A 3 12.27 41.75 36.91
C ALA A 3 11.30 42.21 35.79
N ARG A 4 11.16 43.53 35.60
CA ARG A 4 10.29 44.11 34.56
C ARG A 4 10.92 43.98 33.16
N ILE A 5 12.24 44.06 33.08
CA ILE A 5 13.02 43.86 31.84
C ILE A 5 13.01 42.38 31.42
N LEU A 6 13.19 41.47 32.38
CA LEU A 6 13.10 40.02 32.15
C LEU A 6 11.70 39.59 31.69
N ALA A 7 10.64 40.10 32.32
CA ALA A 7 9.26 39.81 31.91
C ALA A 7 8.98 40.27 30.48
N ASN A 8 9.43 41.47 30.09
CA ASN A 8 9.25 41.97 28.73
C ASN A 8 10.03 41.14 27.68
N LEU A 9 11.24 40.66 28.02
CA LEU A 9 12.03 39.79 27.14
C LEU A 9 11.36 38.42 26.91
N ILE A 10 10.80 37.83 27.96
CA ILE A 10 10.10 36.53 27.87
C ILE A 10 8.81 36.67 27.05
N VAL A 11 8.03 37.72 27.29
CA VAL A 11 6.78 37.97 26.56
C VAL A 11 7.04 38.30 25.08
N MET A 12 8.08 39.08 24.77
CA MET A 12 8.45 39.37 23.38
C MET A 12 9.06 38.15 22.67
N GLY A 13 9.86 37.34 23.36
CA GLY A 13 10.50 36.15 22.78
C GLY A 13 9.54 34.98 22.51
N SER A 14 8.55 34.78 23.38
CA SER A 14 7.59 33.67 23.28
C SER A 14 6.60 33.83 22.12
N GLY A 15 6.15 35.05 21.82
CA GLY A 15 5.18 35.30 20.76
C GLY A 15 5.68 34.99 19.33
N ILE A 16 6.98 35.12 19.10
CA ILE A 16 7.60 34.86 17.78
C ILE A 16 7.67 33.35 17.52
N MET A 17 8.03 32.56 18.54
CA MET A 17 8.11 31.10 18.41
C MET A 17 6.73 30.49 18.12
N ILE A 18 5.69 30.90 18.85
CA ILE A 18 4.32 30.37 18.67
C ILE A 18 3.80 30.64 17.24
N ARG A 19 4.04 31.84 16.71
CA ARG A 19 3.62 32.18 15.33
C ARG A 19 4.40 31.39 14.29
N ALA A 20 5.70 31.20 14.48
CA ALA A 20 6.52 30.40 13.58
C ALA A 20 6.06 28.93 13.54
N PHE A 21 5.76 28.33 14.71
CA PHE A 21 5.21 26.97 14.77
C PHE A 21 3.83 26.86 14.13
N ALA A 22 2.93 27.82 14.35
CA ALA A 22 1.61 27.83 13.74
C ALA A 22 1.68 28.01 12.20
N GLN A 23 2.59 28.85 11.71
CA GLN A 23 2.84 29.02 10.29
C GLN A 23 3.43 27.76 9.68
N ALA A 24 4.45 27.18 10.30
CA ALA A 24 5.05 25.92 9.85
C ALA A 24 4.03 24.77 9.83
N TYR A 25 3.15 24.68 10.84
CA TYR A 25 2.08 23.68 10.88
C TYR A 25 1.06 23.86 9.75
N ARG A 26 0.60 25.09 9.51
CA ARG A 26 -0.28 25.40 8.37
C ARG A 26 0.40 25.11 7.04
N GLN A 27 1.69 25.37 6.94
CA GLN A 27 2.47 25.15 5.72
C GLN A 27 2.74 23.66 5.48
N ALA A 28 2.95 22.87 6.55
CA ALA A 28 3.01 21.41 6.48
C ALA A 28 1.67 20.80 6.04
N LEU A 29 0.54 21.29 6.55
CA LEU A 29 -0.79 20.86 6.11
C LEU A 29 -1.09 21.25 4.65
N ALA A 30 -0.73 22.47 4.26
CA ALA A 30 -0.89 22.94 2.88
C ALA A 30 0.04 22.20 1.90
N ASN A 31 1.24 21.80 2.35
CA ASN A 31 2.16 21.00 1.55
C ASN A 31 1.67 19.56 1.47
N ALA A 32 1.22 18.93 2.55
CA ALA A 32 0.67 17.57 2.52
C ALA A 32 -0.52 17.42 1.55
N SER A 33 -1.32 18.47 1.37
CA SER A 33 -2.43 18.52 0.41
C SER A 33 -2.00 18.87 -1.02
N LYS A 34 -0.84 19.50 -1.23
CA LYS A 34 -0.34 19.91 -2.55
C LYS A 34 0.77 19.00 -3.13
N THR A 35 1.53 18.29 -2.30
CA THR A 35 2.73 17.56 -2.73
C THR A 35 2.52 16.07 -2.97
N GLY A 36 1.28 15.56 -2.88
CA GLY A 36 1.02 14.14 -3.14
C GLY A 36 1.62 13.19 -2.11
N ALA A 37 1.94 13.67 -0.89
CA ALA A 37 2.48 12.82 0.18
C ALA A 37 1.57 11.62 0.54
N ALA A 38 0.26 11.75 0.30
CA ALA A 38 -0.69 10.64 0.39
C ALA A 38 -0.46 9.60 -0.72
N GLN A 39 -0.15 10.02 -1.95
CA GLN A 39 0.23 9.12 -3.05
C GLN A 39 1.59 8.48 -2.79
N GLU A 40 2.60 9.21 -2.31
CA GLU A 40 3.89 8.64 -1.93
C GLU A 40 3.78 7.65 -0.78
N ALA A 41 2.92 7.90 0.23
CA ALA A 41 2.66 6.96 1.30
C ALA A 41 1.96 5.70 0.78
N VAL A 42 0.98 5.83 -0.12
CA VAL A 42 0.33 4.69 -0.77
C VAL A 42 1.30 3.93 -1.67
N GLU A 43 2.17 4.61 -2.41
CA GLU A 43 3.22 3.98 -3.23
C GLU A 43 4.30 3.32 -2.40
N THR A 44 4.66 3.90 -1.24
CA THR A 44 5.62 3.31 -0.30
C THR A 44 5.02 2.10 0.40
N ILE A 45 3.72 2.14 0.75
CA ILE A 45 2.98 0.97 1.24
C ILE A 45 2.89 -0.10 0.14
N LYS A 46 2.64 0.27 -1.13
CA LYS A 46 2.63 -0.65 -2.27
C LYS A 46 4.01 -1.21 -2.62
N ARG A 47 5.07 -0.42 -2.45
CA ARG A 47 6.48 -0.85 -2.65
C ARG A 47 6.98 -1.70 -1.49
N GLY A 48 6.49 -1.44 -0.27
CA GLY A 48 6.82 -2.18 0.94
C GLY A 48 5.98 -3.45 1.13
N SER A 49 4.79 -3.52 0.54
CA SER A 49 3.98 -4.73 0.53
C SER A 49 4.53 -5.70 -0.51
N LYS A 50 5.28 -6.68 -0.03
CA LYS A 50 5.70 -7.92 -0.69
C LYS A 50 4.52 -8.78 -1.19
N MET A 51 3.33 -8.20 -1.32
CA MET A 51 2.07 -8.85 -1.64
C MET A 51 1.80 -8.74 -3.14
N MET A 52 1.49 -9.89 -3.73
CA MET A 52 1.15 -9.99 -5.14
C MET A 52 -0.16 -9.25 -5.42
N THR A 53 -0.19 -8.49 -6.52
CA THR A 53 -1.42 -7.83 -6.99
C THR A 53 -2.30 -8.80 -7.77
N GLU A 54 -3.60 -8.54 -7.84
CA GLU A 54 -4.54 -9.34 -8.63
C GLU A 54 -4.14 -9.37 -10.13
N ALA A 55 -3.69 -8.24 -10.66
CA ALA A 55 -3.20 -8.14 -12.04
C ALA A 55 -1.95 -9.00 -12.27
N GLU A 56 -0.98 -8.97 -11.35
CA GLU A 56 0.23 -9.83 -11.42
C GLU A 56 -0.17 -11.32 -11.34
N ALA A 57 -1.08 -11.67 -10.42
CA ALA A 57 -1.54 -13.05 -10.26
C ALA A 57 -2.19 -13.59 -11.54
N ARG A 58 -3.03 -12.78 -12.20
CA ARG A 58 -3.63 -13.13 -13.49
C ARG A 58 -2.61 -13.31 -14.59
N GLN A 59 -1.60 -12.44 -14.66
CA GLN A 59 -0.51 -12.57 -15.63
C GLN A 59 0.31 -13.84 -15.40
N ILE A 60 0.62 -14.18 -14.13
CA ILE A 60 1.35 -15.41 -13.79
C ILE A 60 0.59 -16.67 -14.22
N LEU A 61 -0.74 -16.70 -14.02
CA LEU A 61 -1.57 -17.85 -14.41
C LEU A 61 -2.02 -17.81 -15.88
N GLY A 62 -1.79 -16.71 -16.59
CA GLY A 62 -2.20 -16.53 -17.98
C GLY A 62 -3.72 -16.52 -18.16
N VAL A 63 -4.44 -15.84 -17.26
CA VAL A 63 -5.91 -15.75 -17.24
C VAL A 63 -6.38 -14.30 -17.32
N THR A 64 -7.64 -14.10 -17.70
CA THR A 64 -8.25 -12.77 -17.80
C THR A 64 -9.23 -12.53 -16.63
N GLU A 65 -9.77 -11.32 -16.53
CA GLU A 65 -10.71 -10.96 -15.46
C GLU A 65 -12.02 -11.76 -15.49
N ASN A 66 -12.42 -12.21 -16.69
CA ASN A 66 -13.65 -12.96 -16.91
C ASN A 66 -13.44 -14.49 -16.92
N THR A 67 -12.23 -14.96 -16.64
CA THR A 67 -11.94 -16.40 -16.61
C THR A 67 -12.69 -17.05 -15.44
N PRO A 68 -13.47 -18.12 -15.67
CA PRO A 68 -14.19 -18.80 -14.61
C PRO A 68 -13.21 -19.47 -13.64
N TRP A 69 -13.61 -19.59 -12.36
CA TRP A 69 -12.78 -20.13 -11.30
C TRP A 69 -12.19 -21.52 -11.61
N GLU A 70 -13.00 -22.39 -12.22
CA GLU A 70 -12.58 -23.74 -12.62
C GLU A 70 -11.42 -23.71 -13.62
N GLU A 71 -11.43 -22.78 -14.58
CA GLU A 71 -10.33 -22.64 -15.53
C GLU A 71 -9.07 -22.09 -14.84
N ILE A 72 -9.22 -21.18 -13.88
CA ILE A 72 -8.09 -20.67 -13.08
C ILE A 72 -7.40 -21.82 -12.33
N VAL A 73 -8.16 -22.70 -11.68
CA VAL A 73 -7.63 -23.87 -10.97
C VAL A 73 -6.91 -24.82 -11.95
N LYS A 74 -7.52 -25.11 -13.10
CA LYS A 74 -6.90 -25.96 -14.13
C LYS A 74 -5.57 -25.38 -14.66
N ARG A 75 -5.49 -24.05 -14.83
CA ARG A 75 -4.26 -23.37 -15.24
C ARG A 75 -3.19 -23.46 -14.17
N TYR A 76 -3.58 -23.25 -12.91
CA TYR A 76 -2.70 -23.41 -11.75
C TYR A 76 -2.11 -24.83 -11.68
N ASP A 77 -2.95 -25.87 -11.75
CA ASP A 77 -2.49 -27.26 -11.61
C ASP A 77 -1.46 -27.61 -12.69
N LYS A 78 -1.75 -27.26 -13.96
CA LYS A 78 -0.82 -27.47 -15.08
C LYS A 78 0.52 -26.75 -14.88
N LEU A 79 0.49 -25.50 -14.42
CA LEU A 79 1.71 -24.74 -14.15
C LEU A 79 2.46 -25.30 -12.95
N PHE A 80 1.76 -25.71 -11.90
CA PHE A 80 2.35 -26.25 -10.69
C PHE A 80 3.06 -27.58 -10.97
N GLU A 81 2.40 -28.51 -11.66
CA GLU A 81 2.99 -29.80 -12.05
C GLU A 81 4.24 -29.61 -12.91
N ARG A 82 4.16 -28.78 -13.96
CA ARG A 82 5.30 -28.50 -14.84
C ARG A 82 6.48 -27.90 -14.08
N ASN A 83 6.22 -26.92 -13.20
CA ASN A 83 7.26 -26.28 -12.41
C ASN A 83 7.83 -27.19 -11.31
N THR A 84 7.07 -28.19 -10.85
CA THR A 84 7.57 -29.22 -9.92
C THR A 84 8.57 -30.14 -10.61
N GLN A 85 8.35 -30.45 -11.89
CA GLN A 85 9.22 -31.34 -12.67
C GLN A 85 10.47 -30.65 -13.22
N SER A 86 10.35 -29.41 -13.69
CA SER A 86 11.42 -28.72 -14.45
C SER A 86 11.61 -27.25 -14.08
N GLY A 87 10.87 -26.73 -13.10
CA GLY A 87 10.96 -25.35 -12.65
C GLY A 87 11.88 -25.18 -11.44
N SER A 88 11.99 -23.94 -10.96
CA SER A 88 12.63 -23.62 -9.69
C SER A 88 11.60 -23.49 -8.57
N PHE A 89 12.04 -23.70 -7.33
CA PHE A 89 11.21 -23.46 -6.14
C PHE A 89 10.62 -22.04 -6.12
N TYR A 90 11.36 -21.05 -6.63
CA TYR A 90 10.88 -19.67 -6.74
C TYR A 90 9.70 -19.54 -7.71
N LEU A 91 9.79 -20.15 -8.90
CA LEU A 91 8.70 -20.12 -9.89
C LEU A 91 7.46 -20.86 -9.38
N GLN A 92 7.65 -22.03 -8.76
CA GLN A 92 6.57 -22.75 -8.11
C GLN A 92 5.90 -21.90 -7.02
N SER A 93 6.70 -21.25 -6.16
CA SER A 93 6.20 -20.35 -5.12
C SER A 93 5.40 -19.19 -5.70
N LYS A 94 5.82 -18.62 -6.83
CA LYS A 94 5.08 -17.55 -7.53
C LYS A 94 3.73 -18.02 -8.06
N VAL A 95 3.66 -19.22 -8.63
CA VAL A 95 2.41 -19.83 -9.09
C VAL A 95 1.44 -20.08 -7.93
N VAL A 96 1.94 -20.58 -6.79
CA VAL A 96 1.13 -20.75 -5.56
C VAL A 96 0.59 -19.41 -5.06
N ARG A 97 1.46 -18.40 -4.95
CA ARG A 97 1.06 -17.08 -4.46
C ARG A 97 0.04 -16.39 -5.39
N ALA A 98 0.11 -16.65 -6.69
CA ALA A 98 -0.89 -16.16 -7.64
C ALA A 98 -2.27 -16.76 -7.38
N LYS A 99 -2.35 -18.06 -7.12
CA LYS A 99 -3.61 -18.72 -6.75
C LYS A 99 -4.18 -18.16 -5.45
N GLU A 100 -3.36 -18.06 -4.40
CA GLU A 100 -3.77 -17.52 -3.08
C GLU A 100 -4.29 -16.08 -3.18
N CYS A 101 -3.66 -15.26 -4.04
CA CYS A 101 -4.09 -13.89 -4.31
C CYS A 101 -5.50 -13.86 -4.93
N LEU A 102 -5.74 -14.66 -5.98
CA LEU A 102 -7.06 -14.72 -6.63
C LEU A 102 -8.14 -15.33 -5.72
N GLU A 103 -7.81 -16.33 -4.91
CA GLU A 103 -8.72 -16.89 -3.89
C GLU A 103 -9.17 -15.82 -2.89
N SER A 104 -8.24 -14.94 -2.48
CA SER A 104 -8.54 -13.86 -1.55
C SER A 104 -9.49 -12.83 -2.17
N VAL A 105 -9.28 -12.47 -3.44
CA VAL A 105 -10.16 -11.56 -4.17
C VAL A 105 -11.56 -12.17 -4.36
N GLU A 106 -11.64 -13.45 -4.71
CA GLU A 106 -12.91 -14.15 -4.90
C GLU A 106 -13.73 -14.18 -3.60
N LYS A 107 -13.09 -14.47 -2.46
CA LYS A 107 -13.74 -14.43 -1.14
C LYS A 107 -14.25 -13.03 -0.79
N LEU A 108 -13.49 -11.98 -1.12
CA LEU A 108 -13.92 -10.59 -0.88
C LEU A 108 -15.14 -10.23 -1.74
N LYS A 109 -15.19 -10.68 -3.00
CA LYS A 109 -16.35 -10.49 -3.89
C LYS A 109 -17.60 -11.18 -3.34
N GLN A 110 -17.46 -12.41 -2.85
CA GLN A 110 -18.57 -13.16 -2.23
C GLN A 110 -19.07 -12.49 -0.94
N GLN A 111 -18.19 -11.88 -0.15
CA GLN A 111 -18.58 -11.15 1.07
C GLN A 111 -19.28 -9.81 0.76
N GLN A 112 -18.98 -9.15 -0.37
CA GLN A 112 -19.63 -7.91 -0.78
C GLN A 112 -21.02 -8.11 -1.40
N ASN A 113 -21.32 -9.32 -1.86
CA ASN A 113 -22.65 -9.74 -2.29
C ASN A 113 -23.23 -10.79 -1.32
N PRO A 114 -23.54 -10.44 -0.06
CA PRO A 114 -24.36 -11.31 0.75
C PRO A 114 -25.75 -11.35 0.12
N SER A 115 -26.24 -12.55 -0.19
CA SER A 115 -27.62 -12.76 -0.63
C SER A 115 -28.62 -12.29 0.42
#